data_AF-A0A7J5EKS6-F1
#
_entry.id   AF-A0A7J5EKS6-F1
#
_cell.length_a   1.000
_cell.length_b   1.000
_cell.length_c   1.000
_cell.angle_alpha   90.00
_cell.angle_beta   90.00
_cell.angle_gamma   90.00
#
_symmetry.space_group_name_H-M   'P 1'
#
loop_
_entity.id
_entity.type
_entity.pdbx_description
1 polymer ?
#
loop_
_entity_poly.entity_id
_entity_poly.type
_entity_poly.pdbx_seq_one_letter_code
_entity_poly.pdbx_strand_id
1 'polypeptide(L)'
;MLHSTIESVYSKPYSLFKRLVSLAFTLAGCYWIFIYALQFAGMLDAGHLVELRSGQTLPYFILLSVWGVEYLRTSRRLATVIKIANDKNIPPNQVSADLLGGRMKQFSVIPLISTPVAIPAVFNTVGLLVSYGLIARQYVKLLQLL
;
A
#
# COMPACT_ATOMS: atom_id res chain seq x y z
N MET A 1 -9.37 -4.75 20.25
CA MET A 1 -8.53 -3.53 20.27
C MET A 1 -7.10 -3.93 20.60
N LEU A 2 -6.10 -3.31 19.96
CA LEU A 2 -4.68 -3.53 20.27
C LEU A 2 -4.30 -2.77 21.54
N HIS A 3 -3.24 -3.20 22.23
CA HIS A 3 -2.67 -2.44 23.33
C HIS A 3 -2.13 -1.08 22.84
N SER A 4 -2.26 -0.03 23.65
CA SER A 4 -1.92 1.36 23.29
C SER A 4 -0.48 1.53 22.80
N THR A 5 0.46 0.79 23.38
CA THR A 5 1.88 0.81 22.97
C THR A 5 2.06 0.30 21.54
N ILE A 6 1.33 -0.75 21.13
CA ILE A 6 1.38 -1.28 19.76
C ILE A 6 0.64 -0.34 18.83
N GLU A 7 -0.51 0.16 19.28
CA GLU A 7 -1.35 1.08 18.51
C GLU A 7 -0.60 2.36 18.12
N SER A 8 0.22 2.92 19.03
CA SER A 8 1.03 4.11 18.76
C SER A 8 2.02 3.92 17.60
N VAL A 9 2.53 2.70 17.43
CA VAL A 9 3.51 2.34 16.39
C VAL A 9 2.83 1.90 15.10
N TYR A 10 1.61 1.36 15.17
CA TYR A 10 0.96 0.71 14.03
C TYR A 10 -0.18 1.53 13.40
N SER A 11 -1.02 2.20 14.19
CA SER A 11 -2.28 2.79 13.72
C SER A 11 -2.07 3.91 12.70
N LYS A 12 -1.26 4.92 13.05
CA LYS A 12 -0.96 6.07 12.18
C LYS A 12 -0.26 5.63 10.89
N PRO A 13 0.81 4.81 10.93
CA PRO A 13 1.52 4.43 9.71
C PRO A 13 0.68 3.52 8.81
N TYR A 14 -0.12 2.62 9.40
CA TYR A 14 -1.05 1.79 8.64
C TYR A 14 -2.18 2.61 7.99
N SER A 15 -2.74 3.58 8.71
CA SER A 15 -3.77 4.48 8.16
C SER A 15 -3.23 5.29 6.99
N LEU A 16 -2.01 5.84 7.13
CA LEU A 16 -1.33 6.55 6.05
C LEU A 16 -1.11 5.63 4.83
N PHE A 17 -0.54 4.44 5.05
CA PHE A 17 -0.35 3.45 4.00
C PHE A 17 -1.65 3.14 3.25
N LYS A 18 -2.73 2.85 3.98
CA LYS A 18 -4.04 2.55 3.39
C LYS A 18 -4.53 3.71 2.53
N ARG A 19 -4.43 4.96 3.03
CA ARG A 19 -4.81 6.16 2.27
C ARG A 19 -3.98 6.31 0.99
N LEU A 20 -2.66 6.15 1.07
CA LEU A 20 -1.76 6.28 -0.08
C LEU A 20 -2.02 5.20 -1.13
N VAL A 21 -2.25 3.95 -0.72
CA VAL A 21 -2.62 2.86 -1.62
C VAL A 21 -3.97 3.12 -2.27
N SER A 22 -4.98 3.52 -1.49
CA SER A 22 -6.31 3.85 -2.01
C SER A 22 -6.25 4.98 -3.03
N LEU A 23 -5.54 6.08 -2.72
CA LEU A 23 -5.34 7.19 -3.66
C LEU A 23 -4.65 6.74 -4.94
N ALA A 24 -3.62 5.88 -4.87
CA ALA A 24 -2.95 5.37 -6.05
C ALA A 24 -3.88 4.51 -6.93
N PHE A 25 -4.69 3.63 -6.32
CA PHE A 25 -5.71 2.88 -7.05
C PHE A 25 -6.77 3.80 -7.66
N THR A 26 -7.22 4.83 -6.94
CA THR A 26 -8.17 5.82 -7.47
C THR A 26 -7.58 6.55 -8.66
N LEU A 27 -6.35 7.05 -8.60
CA LEU A 27 -5.70 7.74 -9.70
C LEU A 27 -5.50 6.83 -10.92
N ALA A 28 -5.08 5.60 -10.69
CA ALA A 28 -4.96 4.60 -11.76
C ALA A 28 -6.34 4.23 -12.36
N GLY A 29 -7.40 4.23 -11.54
CA GLY A 29 -8.77 3.99 -11.99
C GLY A 29 -9.34 5.16 -12.80
N CYS A 30 -9.14 6.39 -12.33
CA CYS A 30 -9.51 7.61 -13.05
C CYS A 30 -8.82 7.69 -14.41
N TYR A 31 -7.56 7.22 -14.51
CA TYR A 31 -6.85 7.21 -15.78
C TYR A 31 -7.58 6.39 -16.84
N TRP A 32 -8.11 5.21 -16.48
CA TRP A 32 -8.92 4.40 -17.38
C TRP A 32 -10.15 5.16 -17.86
N ILE A 33 -10.85 5.84 -16.95
CA ILE A 33 -12.03 6.64 -17.30
C ILE A 33 -11.63 7.74 -18.30
N PHE A 34 -10.52 8.43 -18.10
CA PHE A 34 -10.06 9.49 -19.00
C PHE A 34 -9.73 8.98 -20.40
N ILE A 35 -8.94 7.90 -20.53
CA ILE A 35 -8.57 7.41 -21.87
C ILE A 35 -9.79 6.93 -22.67
N TYR A 36 -10.79 6.34 -22.00
CA TYR A 36 -12.04 5.94 -22.65
C TYR A 36 -12.94 7.13 -22.99
N ALA A 37 -13.03 8.13 -22.11
CA ALA A 37 -13.78 9.35 -22.38
C ALA A 37 -13.21 10.11 -23.57
N LEU A 38 -11.88 10.21 -23.68
CA LEU A 38 -11.20 10.86 -24.80
C LEU A 38 -11.34 10.08 -26.11
N GLN A 39 -11.31 8.75 -26.06
CA GLN A 39 -11.63 7.92 -27.22
C GLN A 39 -13.08 8.16 -27.68
N PHE A 40 -14.04 8.19 -26.75
CA PHE A 40 -15.44 8.45 -27.05
C PHE A 40 -15.66 9.84 -27.66
N ALA A 41 -14.88 10.83 -27.22
CA ALA A 41 -14.88 12.18 -27.80
C ALA A 41 -14.16 12.28 -29.16
N GLY A 42 -13.60 11.19 -29.69
CA GLY A 42 -12.88 11.16 -30.96
C GLY A 42 -11.49 11.81 -30.91
N MET A 43 -10.97 12.12 -29.72
CA MET A 43 -9.66 12.76 -29.52
C MET A 43 -8.50 11.75 -29.48
N LEU A 44 -8.80 10.45 -29.39
CA LEU A 44 -7.83 9.36 -29.41
C LEU A 44 -8.24 8.31 -30.45
N ASP A 45 -7.27 7.88 -31.26
CA ASP A 45 -7.44 6.75 -32.15
C ASP A 45 -7.26 5.40 -31.42
N ALA A 46 -7.57 4.31 -32.10
CA ALA A 46 -7.44 2.97 -31.53
C ALA A 46 -5.98 2.58 -31.24
N GLY A 47 -5.01 3.10 -32.00
CA GLY A 47 -3.59 2.82 -31.84
C GLY A 47 -3.03 3.38 -30.55
N HIS A 48 -3.22 4.69 -30.32
CA HIS A 48 -2.79 5.36 -29.09
C HIS A 48 -3.48 4.77 -27.85
N LEU A 49 -4.75 4.39 -27.97
CA LEU A 49 -5.46 3.76 -26.86
C LEU A 49 -4.79 2.44 -26.42
N VAL A 50 -4.40 1.57 -27.36
CA VAL A 50 -3.74 0.29 -27.03
C VAL A 50 -2.41 0.54 -26.31
N GLU A 51 -1.62 1.51 -26.77
CA GLU A 51 -0.38 1.89 -26.09
C GLU A 51 -0.65 2.35 -24.64
N LEU A 52 -1.58 3.29 -24.47
CA LEU A 52 -1.93 3.87 -23.17
C LEU A 52 -2.47 2.83 -22.18
N ARG A 53 -3.21 1.82 -22.67
CA ARG A 53 -3.69 0.69 -21.86
C ARG A 53 -2.55 -0.20 -21.39
N SER A 54 -1.63 -0.56 -22.29
CA SER A 54 -0.52 -1.47 -21.97
C SER A 54 0.37 -0.90 -20.85
N GLY A 55 0.50 0.43 -20.80
CA GLY A 55 1.25 1.15 -19.78
C GLY A 55 0.67 1.11 -18.37
N GLN A 56 -0.60 0.72 -18.20
CA GLN A 56 -1.28 0.69 -16.90
C GLN A 56 -1.06 -0.62 -16.12
N THR A 57 -0.78 -1.74 -16.81
CA THR A 57 -0.66 -3.06 -16.18
C THR A 57 0.38 -3.11 -15.06
N LEU A 58 1.55 -2.49 -15.29
CA LEU A 58 2.66 -2.51 -14.35
C LEU A 58 2.35 -1.75 -13.04
N PRO A 59 1.84 -0.49 -13.06
CA PRO A 59 1.35 0.17 -11.85
C PRO A 59 0.36 -0.67 -11.03
N TYR A 60 -0.64 -1.28 -11.69
CA TYR A 60 -1.62 -2.12 -11.01
C TYR A 60 -0.98 -3.35 -10.37
N PHE A 61 -0.07 -4.02 -11.07
CA PHE A 61 0.65 -5.18 -10.53
C PHE A 61 1.44 -4.82 -9.27
N ILE A 62 2.14 -3.68 -9.27
CA ILE A 62 2.90 -3.21 -8.10
C ILE A 62 1.94 -2.86 -6.96
N LEU A 63 0.86 -2.13 -7.23
CA LEU A 63 -0.13 -1.76 -6.21
C LEU A 63 -0.79 -2.98 -5.57
N LEU A 64 -1.20 -3.97 -6.38
CA LEU A 64 -1.76 -5.24 -5.90
C LEU A 64 -0.74 -6.02 -5.07
N SER A 65 0.53 -6.03 -5.48
CA SER A 65 1.60 -6.70 -4.74
C SER A 65 1.85 -6.04 -3.38
N VAL A 66 1.97 -4.71 -3.34
CA VAL A 66 2.17 -3.93 -2.11
C VAL A 66 0.98 -4.12 -1.16
N TRP A 67 -0.24 -4.03 -1.68
CA TRP A 67 -1.45 -4.26 -0.91
C TRP A 67 -1.54 -5.70 -0.37
N GLY A 68 -1.28 -6.70 -1.22
CA GLY A 68 -1.35 -8.12 -0.87
C GLY A 68 -0.31 -8.53 0.18
N VAL A 69 0.93 -8.04 0.05
CA VAL A 69 1.98 -8.26 1.05
C VAL A 69 1.56 -7.70 2.40
N GLU A 70 1.02 -6.47 2.44
CA GLU A 70 0.61 -5.85 3.70
C GLU A 70 -0.63 -6.54 4.31
N TYR A 71 -1.55 -7.03 3.48
CA TYR A 71 -2.67 -7.86 3.92
C TYR A 71 -2.18 -9.14 4.62
N LEU A 72 -1.27 -9.89 4.00
CA LEU A 72 -0.69 -11.10 4.60
C LEU A 72 0.06 -10.79 5.91
N ARG A 73 0.77 -9.66 5.97
CA ARG A 73 1.46 -9.22 7.18
C ARG A 73 0.49 -8.88 8.31
N THR A 74 -0.65 -8.26 8.00
CA THR A 74 -1.68 -7.95 8.99
C THR A 74 -2.17 -9.23 9.66
N SER A 75 -2.45 -10.27 8.89
CA SER A 75 -2.84 -11.58 9.41
C SER A 75 -1.75 -12.21 10.29
N ARG A 76 -0.48 -12.13 9.88
CA ARG A 76 0.66 -12.64 10.67
C ARG A 76 0.86 -11.89 11.99
N ARG A 77 0.69 -10.56 11.99
CA ARG A 77 0.76 -9.73 13.21
C ARG A 77 -0.34 -10.13 14.19
N LEU A 78 -1.57 -10.28 13.71
CA LEU A 78 -2.69 -10.70 14.55
C LEU A 78 -2.45 -12.10 15.14
N ALA A 79 -2.00 -13.05 14.32
CA ALA A 79 -1.64 -14.40 14.79
C ALA A 79 -0.54 -14.37 15.86
N THR A 80 0.44 -13.46 15.73
CA THR A 80 1.52 -13.29 16.72
C THR A 80 0.98 -12.76 18.05
N VAL A 81 0.08 -11.77 18.02
CA VAL A 81 -0.57 -11.24 19.22
C VAL A 81 -1.39 -12.32 19.91
N ILE A 82 -2.20 -13.07 19.16
CA ILE A 82 -3.01 -14.17 19.69
C ILE A 82 -2.14 -15.25 20.33
N LYS A 83 -1.04 -15.64 19.66
CA LYS A 83 -0.12 -16.64 20.19
C LYS A 83 0.47 -16.20 21.54
N ILE A 84 0.97 -14.97 21.62
CA ILE A 84 1.55 -14.45 22.87
C ILE A 84 0.51 -14.31 23.97
N ALA A 85 -0.71 -13.89 23.62
CA ALA A 85 -1.83 -13.81 24.55
C ALA A 85 -2.13 -15.19 25.18
N ASN A 86 -2.21 -16.23 24.34
CA ASN A 86 -2.42 -17.61 24.79
C ASN A 86 -1.23 -18.12 25.62
N ASP A 87 0.01 -17.91 25.18
CA ASP A 87 1.22 -18.34 25.90
C ASP A 87 1.33 -17.71 27.30
N LYS A 88 0.77 -16.51 27.48
CA LYS A 88 0.81 -15.76 28.75
C LYS A 88 -0.50 -15.82 29.54
N ASN A 89 -1.53 -16.53 29.05
CA ASN A 89 -2.88 -16.56 29.63
C ASN A 89 -3.44 -15.15 29.92
N ILE A 90 -3.19 -14.20 29.01
CA ILE A 90 -3.75 -12.84 29.08
C ILE A 90 -4.62 -12.59 27.85
N PRO A 91 -5.61 -11.68 27.93
CA PRO A 91 -6.38 -11.30 26.76
C PRO A 91 -5.51 -10.55 25.71
N PRO A 92 -5.82 -10.66 24.40
CA PRO A 92 -5.02 -10.05 23.32
C PRO A 92 -4.85 -8.53 23.40
N ASN A 93 -5.78 -7.82 24.03
CA ASN A 93 -5.71 -6.38 24.24
C ASN A 93 -4.71 -5.96 25.32
N GLN A 94 -4.23 -6.89 26.15
CA GLN A 94 -3.19 -6.66 27.17
C GLN A 94 -1.78 -7.02 26.69
N VAL A 95 -1.62 -7.50 25.47
CA VAL A 95 -0.30 -7.79 24.90
C VAL A 95 0.42 -6.47 24.60
N SER A 96 1.37 -6.09 25.46
CA SER A 96 2.17 -4.87 25.31
C SER A 96 3.35 -5.03 24.35
N ALA A 97 4.04 -3.92 24.07
CA ALA A 97 5.23 -3.93 23.23
C ALA A 97 6.38 -4.74 23.84
N ASP A 98 6.49 -4.77 25.17
CA ASP A 98 7.54 -5.50 25.90
C ASP A 98 7.38 -7.02 25.72
N LEU A 99 6.13 -7.51 25.70
CA LEU A 99 5.82 -8.91 25.45
C LEU A 99 6.11 -9.34 24.00
N LEU A 100 6.11 -8.38 23.07
CA LEU A 100 6.47 -8.62 21.66
C LEU A 100 7.98 -8.60 21.43
N GLY A 101 8.75 -7.86 22.25
CA GLY A 101 10.20 -7.74 22.13
C GLY A 101 10.64 -7.42 20.70
N GLY A 102 11.58 -8.21 20.15
CA GLY A 102 12.08 -8.04 18.77
C GLY A 102 11.02 -8.17 17.66
N ARG A 103 9.86 -8.77 17.96
CA ARG A 103 8.74 -8.89 17.01
C ARG A 103 8.00 -7.58 16.77
N MET A 104 8.25 -6.54 17.58
CA MET A 104 7.72 -5.19 17.36
C MET A 104 8.06 -4.63 15.98
N LYS A 105 9.21 -5.01 15.40
CA LYS A 105 9.60 -4.60 14.04
C LYS A 105 8.59 -5.01 12.97
N GLN A 106 7.80 -6.06 13.20
CA GLN A 106 6.79 -6.54 12.25
C GLN A 106 5.63 -5.55 12.08
N PHE A 107 5.39 -4.69 13.08
CA PHE A 107 4.35 -3.65 13.09
C PHE A 107 4.75 -2.38 12.33
N SER A 108 5.98 -2.29 11.82
CA SER A 108 6.41 -1.22 10.93
C SER A 108 5.81 -1.40 9.53
N VAL A 109 4.94 -0.47 9.11
CA VAL A 109 4.24 -0.51 7.81
C VAL A 109 4.94 0.36 6.76
N ILE A 110 5.36 1.55 7.16
CA ILE A 110 6.17 2.52 6.40
C ILE A 110 7.25 2.99 7.39
N PRO A 111 8.51 3.15 6.98
CA PRO A 111 9.55 3.71 7.83
C PRO A 111 9.18 5.17 8.11
N LEU A 112 8.78 5.45 9.34
CA LEU A 112 8.74 6.81 9.86
C LEU A 112 10.07 7.06 10.58
N ILE A 113 10.43 8.33 10.69
CA ILE A 113 11.74 8.83 11.15
C ILE A 113 12.20 8.19 12.49
N SER A 114 11.29 7.61 13.27
CA SER A 114 11.54 7.01 14.58
C SER A 114 11.28 5.50 14.69
N THR A 115 11.00 4.76 13.61
CA THR A 115 10.75 3.30 13.70
C THR A 115 11.92 2.47 13.14
N PRO A 116 12.29 1.34 13.80
CA PRO A 116 13.27 0.41 13.24
C PRO A 116 12.82 -0.03 11.85
N VAL A 117 13.66 0.23 10.84
CA VAL A 117 13.34 -0.02 9.44
C VAL A 117 13.31 -1.54 9.21
N ALA A 118 12.12 -2.07 8.97
CA ALA A 118 11.95 -3.45 8.54
C ALA A 118 11.97 -3.51 7.00
N ILE A 119 12.59 -4.54 6.42
CA ILE A 119 12.65 -4.76 4.96
C ILE A 119 11.26 -4.61 4.30
N PRO A 120 10.16 -5.16 4.86
CA PRO A 120 8.84 -4.99 4.26
C PRO A 120 8.31 -3.55 4.26
N ALA A 121 8.72 -2.72 5.23
CA ALA A 121 8.33 -1.31 5.25
C ALA A 121 9.02 -0.51 4.14
N VAL A 122 10.29 -0.84 3.85
CA VAL A 122 11.02 -0.30 2.69
C VAL A 122 10.34 -0.73 1.40
N PHE A 123 10.00 -2.02 1.27
CA PHE A 123 9.29 -2.54 0.11
C PHE A 123 7.97 -1.80 -0.16
N ASN A 124 7.13 -1.61 0.87
CA ASN A 124 5.88 -0.87 0.74
C ASN A 124 6.10 0.57 0.27
N THR A 125 7.13 1.24 0.80
CA THR A 125 7.44 2.64 0.49
C THR A 125 7.96 2.79 -0.93
N VAL A 126 8.94 1.97 -1.30
CA VAL A 126 9.51 1.96 -2.66
C VAL A 126 8.43 1.57 -3.67
N GLY A 127 7.64 0.53 -3.38
CA GLY A 127 6.54 0.10 -4.24
C GLY A 127 5.51 1.22 -4.46
N LEU A 128 5.12 1.93 -3.39
CA LEU A 128 4.25 3.11 -3.51
C LEU A 128 4.88 4.21 -4.38
N LEU A 129 6.13 4.60 -4.10
CA LEU A 129 6.82 5.65 -4.85
C LEU A 129 6.92 5.31 -6.34
N VAL A 130 7.30 4.08 -6.66
CA VAL A 130 7.38 3.61 -8.05
C VAL A 130 6.00 3.62 -8.70
N SER A 131 4.96 3.11 -8.03
CA SER A 131 3.59 3.15 -8.56
C SER A 131 3.12 4.58 -8.86
N TYR A 132 3.32 5.51 -7.94
CA TYR A 132 2.98 6.92 -8.16
C TYR A 132 3.75 7.52 -9.34
N GLY A 133 5.06 7.27 -9.43
CA GLY A 133 5.88 7.74 -10.55
C GLY A 133 5.41 7.18 -11.90
N LEU A 134 5.06 5.90 -11.95
CA LEU A 134 4.53 5.27 -13.16
C LEU A 134 3.16 5.82 -13.54
N ILE A 135 2.24 6.00 -12.58
CA ILE A 135 0.93 6.60 -12.83
C ILE A 135 1.09 8.02 -13.36
N ALA A 136 1.90 8.85 -12.71
CA ALA A 136 2.17 10.22 -13.15
C ALA A 136 2.74 10.25 -14.58
N ARG A 137 3.68 9.36 -14.90
CA ARG A 137 4.22 9.23 -16.26
C ARG A 137 3.14 8.89 -17.28
N GLN A 138 2.15 8.07 -16.95
CA GLN A 138 1.05 7.76 -17.86
C GLN A 138 0.16 8.97 -18.12
N TYR A 139 -0.16 9.76 -17.08
CA TYR A 139 -0.90 11.02 -17.26
C TYR A 139 -0.13 12.02 -18.13
N VAL A 140 1.19 12.14 -17.95
CA VAL A 140 2.03 13.00 -18.81
C VAL A 140 2.00 12.51 -20.26
N LYS A 141 2.14 11.20 -20.50
CA LYS A 141 2.02 10.64 -21.85
C LYS A 141 0.68 10.94 -22.49
N LEU A 142 -0.42 10.78 -21.74
CA LEU A 142 -1.75 11.10 -22.23
C LEU A 142 -1.86 12.57 -22.66
N LEU A 143 -1.35 13.50 -21.85
CA LEU A 143 -1.36 14.93 -22.17
C LEU A 143 -0.48 15.30 -23.36
N GLN A 144 0.58 14.53 -23.66
CA GLN A 144 1.45 14.76 -24.83
C GLN A 144 0.81 14.31 -26.15
N LEU A 145 -0.22 13.47 -26.08
CA LEU A 145 -0.94 12.95 -27.25
C LEU A 145 -2.18 13.79 -27.60
N LEU A 146 -2.58 14.70 -26.72
CA LEU A 146 -3.68 15.65 -26.91
C LEU A 146 -3.17 16.97 -27.49
#